data_AF-P75139-F1
#
_entry.id   AF-P75139-F1
#
_cell.length_a   1.000
_cell.length_b   1.000
_cell.length_c   1.000
_cell.angle_alpha   90.00
_cell.angle_beta   90.00
_cell.angle_gamma   90.00
#
_symmetry.space_group_name_H-M   'P 1'
#
loop_
_entity.id
_entity.type
_entity.pdbx_description
1 polymer ?
#
loop_
_entity_poly.entity_id
_entity_poly.type
_entity_poly.pdbx_seq_one_letter_code
_entity_poly.pdbx_strand_id
1 'polypeptide(L)'
;MVDFATRVAKSFKDKVSGIDNKKGTDIQGVLGLDSTPNVLFASVFAAGGGSYDNFFYKVENGRADFRNFANKGTSYKNLEKVYNDYKNLIGSNGLFASKDGSYSSNFEKFHQLAFYVGSSSGYNYAFADETAKRLKFGDSAIEYPNDTLEIKAPTNNSQSGDGNGGTNNDNLLGTFDIREKSNGKKGESNGKQGNGQDKKTISLYKDSIPKEKTEGTDAILISDNQLINQLQTAAKTSSSQNKANTAAITFKQSNKSETDQSTTSQVIGYTTTASLKADKKNIFDVKKLNNEKSERKIIVGATVETLNQANTLQANEAIIKPAPGKYQSTDSHKVMITQGPNIVGIHANEKEDKETQKFINWYLNKEESWSVQNSGSTTTKKQTAAQYFAEQSSYITPLKNNFKADQSATKDSTVNTNYFTKQTFDLFKEVNDGKVLGFNDPSDFRSGKFRNTIGSTFNATISSKVDFNKFFENFKASLGSGFER
;
A
#
# COMPACT_ATOMS: atom_id res chain seq x y z
N MET A 1 21.95 6.70 -11.12
CA MET A 1 21.04 5.70 -10.49
C MET A 1 20.72 4.55 -11.43
N VAL A 2 20.10 4.81 -12.60
CA VAL A 2 19.68 3.76 -13.55
C VAL A 2 20.85 2.92 -14.08
N ASP A 3 21.96 3.57 -14.47
CA ASP A 3 23.18 2.86 -14.90
C ASP A 3 23.73 1.94 -13.80
N PHE A 4 23.87 2.44 -12.57
CA PHE A 4 24.30 1.64 -11.43
C PHE A 4 23.37 0.44 -11.19
N ALA A 5 22.04 0.66 -11.18
CA ALA A 5 21.07 -0.42 -11.03
C ALA A 5 21.22 -1.48 -12.14
N THR A 6 21.51 -1.05 -13.37
CA THR A 6 21.70 -1.94 -14.52
C THR A 6 22.95 -2.79 -14.35
N ARG A 7 24.06 -2.19 -13.89
CA ARG A 7 25.31 -2.92 -13.61
C ARG A 7 25.10 -3.95 -12.52
N VAL A 8 24.46 -3.57 -11.42
CA VAL A 8 24.13 -4.50 -10.33
C VAL A 8 23.27 -5.65 -10.85
N ALA A 9 22.19 -5.36 -11.59
CA ALA A 9 21.31 -6.41 -12.11
C ALA A 9 22.07 -7.43 -12.97
N LYS A 10 22.97 -6.95 -13.85
CA LYS A 10 23.81 -7.80 -14.69
C LYS A 10 24.85 -8.62 -13.91
N SER A 11 25.34 -8.10 -12.78
CA SER A 11 26.28 -8.83 -11.91
C SER A 11 25.62 -9.99 -11.16
N PHE A 12 24.30 -9.97 -10.96
CA PHE A 12 23.55 -11.01 -10.26
C PHE A 12 22.69 -11.84 -11.24
N LYS A 13 23.33 -12.51 -12.19
CA LYS A 13 22.63 -13.26 -13.25
C LYS A 13 21.65 -14.31 -12.71
N ASP A 14 22.06 -15.10 -11.74
CA ASP A 14 21.27 -16.23 -11.23
C ASP A 14 20.14 -15.82 -10.27
N LYS A 15 20.03 -14.53 -9.95
CA LYS A 15 19.03 -14.01 -9.01
C LYS A 15 18.20 -12.85 -9.57
N VAL A 16 18.70 -12.15 -10.58
CA VAL A 16 18.06 -10.97 -11.16
C VAL A 16 17.97 -11.10 -12.67
N SER A 17 19.08 -10.92 -13.40
CA SER A 17 19.00 -10.73 -14.86
C SER A 17 18.70 -11.98 -15.66
N GLY A 18 18.92 -13.17 -15.10
CA GLY A 18 18.60 -14.45 -15.72
C GLY A 18 17.25 -15.03 -15.29
N ILE A 19 16.49 -14.32 -14.44
CA ILE A 19 15.20 -14.79 -13.92
C ILE A 19 14.05 -14.04 -14.62
N ASP A 20 13.40 -14.70 -15.58
CA ASP A 20 12.26 -14.12 -16.31
C ASP A 20 10.93 -14.27 -15.55
N ASN A 21 10.73 -15.40 -14.88
CA ASN A 21 9.53 -15.67 -14.09
C ASN A 21 9.87 -15.64 -12.60
N LYS A 22 9.69 -14.48 -11.98
CA LYS A 22 9.98 -14.28 -10.55
C LYS A 22 8.82 -14.76 -9.70
N LYS A 23 9.13 -15.55 -8.67
CA LYS A 23 8.19 -15.88 -7.60
C LYS A 23 7.98 -14.68 -6.69
N GLY A 24 6.89 -14.65 -5.94
CA GLY A 24 6.57 -13.59 -4.99
C GLY A 24 7.59 -13.45 -3.86
N THR A 25 8.44 -14.46 -3.64
CA THR A 25 9.54 -14.44 -2.66
C THR A 25 10.92 -14.19 -3.27
N ASP A 26 11.04 -14.08 -4.60
CA ASP A 26 12.32 -13.84 -5.26
C ASP A 26 12.72 -12.34 -5.20
N ILE A 27 13.97 -12.03 -5.57
CA ILE A 27 14.41 -10.65 -5.77
C ILE A 27 13.66 -10.05 -6.96
N GLN A 28 12.75 -9.11 -6.69
CA GLN A 28 11.89 -8.50 -7.70
C GLN A 28 12.64 -7.55 -8.62
N GLY A 29 13.77 -7.01 -8.20
CA GLY A 29 14.62 -6.13 -8.99
C GLY A 29 15.74 -5.54 -8.15
N VAL A 30 16.50 -4.63 -8.75
CA VAL A 30 17.48 -3.81 -8.04
C VAL A 30 16.82 -2.50 -7.60
N LEU A 31 16.12 -1.85 -8.54
CA LEU A 31 15.43 -0.58 -8.32
C LEU A 31 13.92 -0.79 -8.34
N GLY A 32 13.24 -0.45 -7.24
CA GLY A 32 11.79 -0.31 -7.18
C GLY A 32 11.32 1.12 -7.51
N LEU A 33 10.22 1.26 -8.25
CA LEU A 33 9.56 2.55 -8.48
C LEU A 33 8.09 2.47 -8.08
N ASP A 34 7.68 3.27 -7.09
CA ASP A 34 6.26 3.33 -6.68
C ASP A 34 5.38 4.02 -7.71
N SER A 35 5.94 5.01 -8.42
CA SER A 35 5.23 5.77 -9.44
C SER A 35 6.13 6.00 -10.64
N THR A 36 5.95 5.19 -11.68
CA THR A 36 6.65 5.37 -12.95
C THR A 36 6.34 6.71 -13.62
N PRO A 37 5.11 7.28 -13.57
CA PRO A 37 4.89 8.64 -14.04
C PRO A 37 5.78 9.67 -13.36
N ASN A 38 5.87 9.65 -12.02
CA ASN A 38 6.70 10.60 -11.28
C ASN A 38 8.17 10.52 -11.68
N VAL A 39 8.69 9.30 -11.73
CA VAL A 39 10.09 9.06 -12.04
C VAL A 39 10.43 9.49 -13.47
N LEU A 40 9.55 9.20 -14.43
CA LEU A 40 9.70 9.67 -15.81
C LEU A 40 9.58 11.19 -15.89
N PHE A 41 8.65 11.79 -15.16
CA PHE A 41 8.43 13.24 -15.15
C PHE A 41 9.66 13.96 -14.61
N ALA A 42 10.18 13.54 -13.46
CA ALA A 42 11.39 14.12 -12.89
C ALA A 42 12.60 13.93 -13.82
N SER A 43 12.76 12.73 -14.38
CA SER A 43 13.89 12.42 -15.26
C SER A 43 13.86 13.23 -16.56
N VAL A 44 12.72 13.30 -17.24
CA VAL A 44 12.57 14.05 -18.51
C VAL A 44 12.63 15.55 -18.26
N PHE A 45 12.05 16.05 -17.17
CA PHE A 45 12.13 17.47 -16.81
C PHE A 45 13.56 17.90 -16.49
N ALA A 46 14.28 17.10 -15.71
CA ALA A 46 15.71 17.33 -15.43
C ALA A 46 16.56 17.28 -16.70
N ALA A 47 16.36 16.26 -17.55
CA ALA A 47 17.05 16.15 -18.84
C ALA A 47 16.75 17.32 -19.79
N GLY A 48 15.56 17.92 -19.67
CA GLY A 48 15.17 19.14 -20.38
C GLY A 48 15.71 20.44 -19.78
N GLY A 49 16.61 20.35 -18.79
CA GLY A 49 17.19 21.50 -18.10
C GLY A 49 16.22 22.20 -17.15
N GLY A 50 15.14 21.53 -16.73
CA GLY A 50 14.10 22.12 -15.89
C GLY A 50 13.19 23.10 -16.62
N SER A 51 13.05 22.98 -17.94
CA SER A 51 12.19 23.83 -18.76
C SER A 51 10.99 23.05 -19.32
N TYR A 52 9.79 23.64 -19.19
CA TYR A 52 8.57 23.09 -19.79
C TYR A 52 8.62 23.05 -21.32
N ASP A 53 9.39 23.92 -21.98
CA ASP A 53 9.58 23.85 -23.43
C ASP A 53 10.24 22.55 -23.89
N ASN A 54 11.06 21.95 -23.02
CA ASN A 54 11.78 20.70 -23.28
C ASN A 54 11.14 19.49 -22.58
N PHE A 55 9.92 19.63 -22.08
CA PHE A 55 9.18 18.62 -21.32
C PHE A 55 8.01 18.01 -22.12
N PHE A 56 7.25 17.08 -21.52
CA PHE A 56 6.09 16.44 -22.14
C PHE A 56 5.03 17.41 -22.64
N TYR A 57 4.84 18.51 -21.91
CA TYR A 57 3.85 19.52 -22.22
C TYR A 57 4.43 20.90 -21.92
N LYS A 58 3.99 21.88 -22.69
CA LYS A 58 4.26 23.29 -22.38
C LYS A 58 3.21 23.80 -21.42
N VAL A 59 3.59 24.77 -20.60
CA VAL A 59 2.64 25.49 -19.74
C VAL A 59 2.71 26.97 -20.09
N GLU A 60 1.61 27.51 -20.58
CA GLU A 60 1.49 28.92 -20.94
C GLU A 60 0.15 29.45 -20.41
N ASN A 61 0.17 30.57 -19.69
CA ASN A 61 -1.02 31.18 -19.08
C ASN A 61 -1.86 30.20 -18.23
N GLY A 62 -1.19 29.31 -17.49
CA GLY A 62 -1.82 28.30 -16.64
C GLY A 62 -2.46 27.13 -17.39
N ARG A 63 -2.35 27.07 -18.73
CA ARG A 63 -2.88 26.00 -19.57
C ARG A 63 -1.75 25.12 -20.10
N ALA A 64 -2.03 23.83 -20.20
CA ALA A 64 -1.09 22.86 -20.72
C ALA A 64 -1.30 22.61 -22.22
N ASP A 65 -0.22 22.71 -23.01
CA ASP A 65 -0.18 22.17 -24.37
C ASP A 65 0.52 20.81 -24.35
N PHE A 66 -0.28 19.75 -24.41
CA PHE A 66 0.18 18.37 -24.42
C PHE A 66 0.66 17.89 -25.80
N ARG A 67 0.78 18.76 -26.80
CA ARG A 67 1.32 18.38 -28.13
C ARG A 67 2.83 18.55 -28.20
N ASN A 68 3.49 18.97 -27.12
CA ASN A 68 4.91 19.33 -27.15
C ASN A 68 5.84 18.18 -27.62
N PHE A 69 5.45 16.93 -27.41
CA PHE A 69 6.21 15.76 -27.89
C PHE A 69 5.88 15.35 -29.34
N ALA A 70 4.80 15.85 -29.93
CA ALA A 70 4.31 15.40 -31.24
C ALA A 70 5.27 15.75 -32.38
N ASN A 71 5.96 16.90 -32.28
CA ASN A 71 6.87 17.39 -33.31
C ASN A 71 8.26 16.71 -33.31
N LYS A 72 8.45 15.65 -32.50
CA LYS A 72 9.73 14.93 -32.35
C LYS A 72 10.95 15.84 -32.07
N GLY A 73 10.71 16.96 -31.39
CA GLY A 73 11.72 17.95 -31.02
C GLY A 73 12.53 17.55 -29.78
N THR A 74 13.07 18.53 -29.07
CA THR A 74 13.89 18.32 -27.86
C THR A 74 13.17 17.52 -26.78
N SER A 75 11.88 17.80 -26.55
CA SER A 75 11.00 17.06 -25.63
C SER A 75 10.97 15.54 -25.92
N TYR A 76 10.79 15.17 -27.19
CA TYR A 76 10.78 13.78 -27.66
C TYR A 76 12.15 13.12 -27.47
N LYS A 77 13.24 13.81 -27.84
CA LYS A 77 14.60 13.30 -27.67
C LYS A 77 14.97 13.10 -26.19
N ASN A 78 14.50 13.97 -25.30
CA ASN A 78 14.69 13.82 -23.86
C ASN A 78 13.96 12.59 -23.34
N LEU A 79 12.70 12.38 -23.75
CA LEU A 79 11.96 11.17 -23.40
C LEU A 79 12.64 9.92 -23.97
N GLU A 80 13.09 9.95 -25.23
CA GLU A 80 13.81 8.83 -25.87
C GLU A 80 15.06 8.44 -25.08
N LYS A 81 15.88 9.43 -24.72
CA LYS A 81 17.10 9.23 -23.93
C LYS A 81 16.77 8.58 -22.58
N VAL A 82 15.83 9.17 -21.83
CA VAL A 82 15.39 8.65 -20.52
C VAL A 82 14.86 7.22 -20.66
N TYR A 83 14.01 6.97 -21.65
CA TYR A 83 13.44 5.66 -21.90
C TYR A 83 14.53 4.62 -22.21
N ASN A 84 15.49 4.94 -23.07
CA ASN A 84 16.54 4.01 -23.47
C ASN A 84 17.46 3.62 -22.28
N ASP A 85 17.72 4.55 -21.36
CA ASP A 85 18.45 4.24 -20.14
C ASP A 85 17.65 3.27 -19.24
N TYR A 86 16.35 3.49 -19.08
CA TYR A 86 15.48 2.55 -18.36
C TYR A 86 15.31 1.21 -19.09
N LYS A 87 15.30 1.20 -20.43
CA LYS A 87 15.19 -0.01 -21.24
C LYS A 87 16.34 -0.99 -20.95
N ASN A 88 17.55 -0.48 -20.74
CA ASN A 88 18.69 -1.31 -20.36
C ASN A 88 18.47 -2.01 -19.02
N LEU A 89 17.92 -1.29 -18.03
CA LEU A 89 17.59 -1.85 -16.73
C LEU A 89 16.45 -2.87 -16.82
N ILE A 90 15.40 -2.57 -17.59
CA ILE A 90 14.28 -3.48 -17.88
C ILE A 90 14.79 -4.76 -18.55
N GLY A 91 15.66 -4.64 -19.55
CA GLY A 91 16.25 -5.78 -20.26
C GLY A 91 17.04 -6.70 -19.34
N SER A 92 17.64 -6.15 -18.28
CA SER A 92 18.32 -6.90 -17.22
C SER A 92 17.42 -7.37 -16.07
N ASN A 93 16.09 -7.32 -16.22
CA ASN A 93 15.10 -7.66 -15.17
C ASN A 93 15.40 -6.96 -13.82
N GLY A 94 16.04 -5.80 -13.87
CA GLY A 94 16.53 -5.04 -12.71
C GLY A 94 15.58 -3.95 -12.23
N LEU A 95 14.51 -3.69 -12.98
CA LEU A 95 13.47 -2.72 -12.62
C LEU A 95 12.24 -3.46 -12.08
N PHE A 96 11.84 -3.10 -10.87
CA PHE A 96 10.50 -3.37 -10.37
C PHE A 96 9.68 -2.08 -10.47
N ALA A 97 8.51 -2.15 -11.07
CA ALA A 97 7.55 -1.05 -11.04
C ALA A 97 6.25 -1.53 -10.42
N SER A 98 5.82 -0.79 -9.42
CA SER A 98 4.52 -0.94 -8.79
C SER A 98 3.40 -0.84 -9.83
N LYS A 99 2.50 -1.82 -9.80
CA LYS A 99 1.21 -1.83 -10.53
C LYS A 99 0.09 -1.58 -9.53
N ASP A 100 -1.00 -0.97 -9.96
CA ASP A 100 -2.16 -0.54 -9.15
C ASP A 100 -2.37 -1.35 -7.85
N GLY A 101 -2.02 -0.73 -6.71
CA GLY A 101 -2.17 -1.29 -5.36
C GLY A 101 -0.95 -2.01 -4.78
N SER A 102 0.09 -2.25 -5.57
CA SER A 102 1.38 -2.77 -5.10
C SER A 102 2.36 -1.61 -4.85
N TYR A 103 3.18 -1.71 -3.81
CA TYR A 103 4.21 -0.72 -3.49
C TYR A 103 5.57 -1.41 -3.36
N SER A 104 6.65 -0.70 -3.67
CA SER A 104 8.03 -1.23 -3.59
C SER A 104 8.37 -1.62 -2.15
N SER A 105 7.82 -0.91 -1.16
CA SER A 105 7.98 -1.21 0.27
C SER A 105 7.54 -2.64 0.63
N ASN A 106 6.54 -3.19 -0.06
CA ASN A 106 6.05 -4.55 0.19
C ASN A 106 7.09 -5.63 -0.17
N PHE A 107 8.12 -5.26 -0.94
CA PHE A 107 9.21 -6.13 -1.39
C PHE A 107 10.54 -5.74 -0.75
N GLU A 108 10.83 -4.44 -0.63
CA GLU A 108 12.06 -3.96 -0.01
C GLU A 108 12.14 -4.33 1.48
N LYS A 109 11.00 -4.30 2.19
CA LYS A 109 10.88 -4.77 3.59
C LYS A 109 11.40 -6.20 3.79
N PHE A 110 11.45 -6.99 2.74
CA PHE A 110 11.89 -8.39 2.76
C PHE A 110 13.15 -8.61 1.92
N HIS A 111 13.92 -7.54 1.70
CA HIS A 111 15.18 -7.53 0.94
C HIS A 111 15.07 -8.07 -0.50
N GLN A 112 13.90 -7.91 -1.13
CA GLN A 112 13.69 -8.30 -2.52
C GLN A 112 13.96 -7.17 -3.52
N LEU A 113 14.35 -6.00 -3.01
CA LEU A 113 14.84 -4.85 -3.76
C LEU A 113 16.10 -4.34 -3.06
N ALA A 114 17.03 -3.78 -3.83
CA ALA A 114 18.23 -3.17 -3.27
C ALA A 114 17.97 -1.73 -2.81
N PHE A 115 17.12 -1.01 -3.54
CA PHE A 115 16.65 0.33 -3.20
C PHE A 115 15.39 0.66 -4.02
N TYR A 116 14.65 1.69 -3.61
CA TYR A 116 13.48 2.17 -4.35
C TYR A 116 13.35 3.69 -4.33
N VAL A 117 12.51 4.21 -5.23
CA VAL A 117 12.03 5.59 -5.21
C VAL A 117 10.54 5.58 -4.88
N GLY A 118 10.20 6.14 -3.72
CA GLY A 118 8.84 6.19 -3.20
C GLY A 118 8.41 7.58 -2.70
N SER A 119 7.19 7.64 -2.17
CA SER A 119 6.64 8.85 -1.55
C SER A 119 7.06 8.95 -0.08
N SER A 120 7.24 10.18 0.42
CA SER A 120 7.44 10.39 1.86
C SER A 120 6.25 9.95 2.71
N SER A 121 5.04 9.95 2.14
CA SER A 121 3.83 9.42 2.80
C SER A 121 3.87 7.89 3.00
N GLY A 122 4.79 7.19 2.33
CA GLY A 122 4.93 5.73 2.41
C GLY A 122 5.79 5.22 3.58
N TYR A 123 6.34 6.11 4.43
CA TYR A 123 7.31 5.75 5.47
C TYR A 123 6.86 4.58 6.36
N ASN A 124 5.61 4.60 6.82
CA ASN A 124 5.09 3.58 7.75
C ASN A 124 4.99 2.18 7.13
N TYR A 125 5.14 2.05 5.80
CA TYR A 125 5.12 0.77 5.10
C TYR A 125 6.52 0.25 4.78
N ALA A 126 7.56 1.09 4.86
CA ALA A 126 8.91 0.76 4.41
C ALA A 126 9.62 -0.27 5.30
N PHE A 127 9.28 -0.31 6.60
CA PHE A 127 9.99 -1.12 7.58
C PHE A 127 9.11 -2.23 8.14
N ALA A 128 9.75 -3.32 8.55
CA ALA A 128 9.11 -4.37 9.32
C ALA A 128 9.13 -4.02 10.81
N ASP A 129 8.12 -4.50 11.52
CA ASP A 129 8.20 -4.65 12.97
C ASP A 129 9.13 -5.83 13.34
N GLU A 130 9.24 -6.16 14.64
CA GLU A 130 10.08 -7.27 15.13
C GLU A 130 9.83 -8.61 14.42
N THR A 131 8.59 -8.83 13.98
CA THR A 131 8.22 -9.97 13.13
C THR A 131 7.37 -9.50 11.97
N ALA A 132 7.80 -9.80 10.74
CA ALA A 132 6.97 -9.63 9.55
C ALA A 132 6.39 -10.97 9.14
N LYS A 133 5.18 -10.95 8.56
CA LYS A 133 4.52 -12.15 8.08
C LYS A 133 4.17 -12.04 6.61
N ARG A 134 4.06 -13.19 5.95
CA ARG A 134 3.58 -13.33 4.56
C ARG A 134 2.57 -14.46 4.45
N LEU A 135 1.67 -14.32 3.48
CA LEU A 135 0.79 -15.37 3.01
C LEU A 135 1.31 -15.87 1.66
N LYS A 136 1.68 -17.15 1.56
CA LYS A 136 2.25 -17.77 0.36
C LYS A 136 1.24 -18.69 -0.33
N PHE A 137 1.08 -18.51 -1.64
CA PHE A 137 0.21 -19.26 -2.54
C PHE A 137 1.04 -19.96 -3.62
N GLY A 138 1.77 -21.01 -3.24
CA GLY A 138 2.75 -21.63 -4.13
C GLY A 138 3.87 -20.64 -4.48
N ASP A 139 3.95 -20.25 -5.76
CA ASP A 139 4.95 -19.31 -6.26
C ASP A 139 4.61 -17.84 -6.03
N SER A 140 3.41 -17.51 -5.56
CA SER A 140 3.01 -16.13 -5.23
C SER A 140 3.06 -15.89 -3.72
N ALA A 141 3.26 -14.64 -3.30
CA ALA A 141 3.17 -14.25 -1.91
C ALA A 141 2.63 -12.83 -1.77
N ILE A 142 1.95 -12.55 -0.66
CA ILE A 142 1.57 -11.20 -0.24
C ILE A 142 2.08 -10.97 1.18
N GLU A 143 2.37 -9.71 1.52
CA GLU A 143 2.55 -9.32 2.92
C GLU A 143 1.28 -9.63 3.71
N TYR A 144 1.45 -10.09 4.95
CA TYR A 144 0.33 -10.42 5.82
C TYR A 144 -0.52 -9.15 6.04
N PRO A 145 -1.76 -9.12 5.55
CA PRO A 145 -2.53 -7.89 5.53
C PRO A 145 -2.84 -7.39 6.94
N ASN A 146 -2.97 -6.08 7.09
CA ASN A 146 -3.51 -5.50 8.33
C ASN A 146 -4.93 -6.03 8.60
N ASP A 147 -5.37 -5.99 9.86
CA ASP A 147 -6.70 -6.43 10.28
C ASP A 147 -7.05 -7.89 9.87
N THR A 148 -6.04 -8.74 9.70
CA THR A 148 -6.23 -10.14 9.32
C THR A 148 -6.55 -11.00 10.55
N LEU A 149 -7.62 -11.77 10.45
CA LEU A 149 -8.10 -12.72 11.44
C LEU A 149 -8.02 -14.13 10.88
N GLU A 150 -7.74 -15.11 11.75
CA GLU A 150 -7.73 -16.52 11.37
C GLU A 150 -9.16 -17.07 11.34
N ILE A 151 -9.49 -17.82 10.28
CA ILE A 151 -10.71 -18.59 10.19
C ILE A 151 -10.42 -20.00 10.69
N LYS A 152 -11.17 -20.43 11.69
CA LYS A 152 -11.05 -21.74 12.33
C LYS A 152 -12.04 -22.73 11.72
N ALA A 153 -11.61 -23.98 11.59
CA ALA A 153 -12.47 -25.09 11.20
C ALA A 153 -13.62 -25.26 12.20
N PRO A 154 -14.80 -25.71 11.76
CA PRO A 154 -15.86 -26.14 12.64
C PRO A 154 -15.35 -27.24 13.58
N THR A 155 -15.60 -27.12 14.88
CA THR A 155 -15.35 -28.21 15.82
C THR A 155 -16.40 -29.29 15.61
N ASN A 156 -15.96 -30.50 15.21
CA ASN A 156 -16.80 -31.68 15.29
C ASN A 156 -17.00 -32.00 16.78
N ASN A 157 -18.04 -31.45 17.41
CA ASN A 157 -18.54 -31.99 18.68
C ASN A 157 -19.21 -33.33 18.40
N SER A 158 -18.41 -34.35 18.08
CA SER A 158 -18.83 -35.74 18.06
C SER A 158 -18.44 -36.37 19.40
N GLN A 159 -18.96 -35.84 20.52
CA GLN A 159 -18.92 -36.55 21.80
C GLN A 159 -19.98 -36.03 22.77
N SER A 160 -20.80 -36.97 23.26
CA SER A 160 -21.81 -36.87 24.33
C SER A 160 -23.11 -36.19 23.87
N GLY A 161 -24.28 -36.81 23.81
CA GLY A 161 -24.83 -37.96 24.53
C GLY A 161 -26.28 -37.56 24.83
N ASP A 162 -27.24 -38.38 24.39
CA ASP A 162 -28.69 -38.28 24.58
C ASP A 162 -29.42 -36.99 24.16
N GLY A 163 -30.40 -37.16 23.25
CA GLY A 163 -31.50 -36.21 23.09
C GLY A 163 -31.51 -35.41 21.79
N ASN A 164 -32.03 -36.04 20.73
CA ASN A 164 -32.91 -35.43 19.73
C ASN A 164 -32.57 -33.97 19.31
N GLY A 165 -31.50 -33.80 18.53
CA GLY A 165 -31.14 -32.48 17.99
C GLY A 165 -29.82 -32.47 17.22
N GLY A 166 -29.55 -33.51 16.42
CA GLY A 166 -28.37 -33.57 15.55
C GLY A 166 -28.48 -32.55 14.42
N THR A 167 -28.13 -31.30 14.67
CA THR A 167 -27.90 -30.33 13.59
C THR A 167 -26.63 -30.76 12.86
N ASN A 168 -26.79 -31.33 11.67
CA ASN A 168 -25.68 -31.59 10.76
C ASN A 168 -24.85 -30.30 10.62
N ASN A 169 -23.64 -30.31 11.17
CA ASN A 169 -22.69 -29.21 11.11
C ASN A 169 -22.16 -28.96 9.68
N ASP A 170 -22.70 -29.67 8.69
CA ASP A 170 -22.34 -29.62 7.26
C ASP A 170 -22.54 -28.25 6.60
N ASN A 171 -23.38 -27.40 7.20
CA ASN A 171 -23.65 -26.03 6.73
C ASN A 171 -22.62 -25.01 7.25
N LEU A 172 -21.99 -25.26 8.41
CA LEU A 172 -20.97 -24.36 8.97
C LEU A 172 -19.63 -24.61 8.27
N LEU A 173 -19.06 -23.58 7.67
CA LEU A 173 -17.76 -23.64 6.99
C LEU A 173 -16.60 -23.33 7.93
N GLY A 174 -16.83 -22.49 8.94
CA GLY A 174 -15.82 -22.07 9.90
C GLY A 174 -16.24 -20.84 10.68
N THR A 175 -15.38 -20.39 11.58
CA THR A 175 -15.63 -19.23 12.44
C THR A 175 -14.41 -18.33 12.57
N PHE A 176 -14.60 -17.05 12.86
CA PHE A 176 -13.52 -16.13 13.25
C PHE A 176 -14.01 -15.17 14.33
N ASP A 177 -13.11 -14.71 15.20
CA ASP A 177 -13.46 -13.83 16.30
C ASP A 177 -13.10 -12.37 15.99
N ILE A 178 -14.06 -11.46 16.20
CA ILE A 178 -13.83 -10.02 16.21
C ILE A 178 -13.82 -9.50 17.65
N ARG A 179 -13.13 -8.37 17.88
CA ARG A 179 -13.22 -7.63 19.15
C ARG A 179 -14.37 -6.64 19.04
N GLU A 180 -15.32 -6.67 19.98
CA GLU A 180 -16.29 -5.58 20.06
C GLU A 180 -15.62 -4.33 20.62
N LYS A 181 -15.78 -3.19 19.92
CA LYS A 181 -15.54 -1.89 20.54
C LYS A 181 -16.68 -1.66 21.51
N SER A 182 -16.42 -1.73 22.81
CA SER A 182 -17.39 -1.29 23.79
C SER A 182 -17.75 0.17 23.47
N ASN A 183 -19.01 0.44 23.18
CA ASN A 183 -19.55 1.79 23.20
C ASN A 183 -19.69 2.22 24.67
N GLY A 184 -18.58 2.23 25.39
CA GLY A 184 -18.48 2.69 26.77
C GLY A 184 -18.39 4.20 26.77
N LYS A 185 -19.51 4.85 27.10
CA LYS A 185 -19.60 6.28 27.45
C LYS A 185 -18.40 6.70 28.30
N LYS A 186 -17.86 7.89 28.00
CA LYS A 186 -16.93 8.64 28.87
C LYS A 186 -17.42 8.57 30.32
N GLY A 187 -16.81 7.71 31.11
CA GLY A 187 -16.98 7.65 32.55
C GLY A 187 -15.59 7.69 33.14
N GLU A 188 -15.22 8.85 33.68
CA GLU A 188 -14.09 9.00 34.57
C GLU A 188 -14.25 8.01 35.73
N SER A 189 -13.38 7.00 35.83
CA SER A 189 -12.98 6.50 37.14
C SER A 189 -11.74 5.61 37.04
N ASN A 190 -10.94 5.74 38.08
CA ASN A 190 -9.58 5.23 38.22
C ASN A 190 -9.48 3.69 38.18
N GLY A 191 -8.39 3.24 37.55
CA GLY A 191 -7.56 2.15 38.07
C GLY A 191 -8.27 0.82 38.31
N LYS A 192 -8.50 0.07 37.23
CA LYS A 192 -8.27 -1.38 37.18
C LYS A 192 -8.35 -1.83 35.72
N GLN A 193 -7.25 -2.39 35.25
CA GLN A 193 -7.04 -2.92 33.91
C GLN A 193 -8.01 -4.09 33.67
N GLY A 194 -9.23 -3.78 33.25
CA GLY A 194 -10.27 -4.76 32.93
C GLY A 194 -9.90 -5.51 31.67
N ASN A 195 -9.34 -6.72 31.83
CA ASN A 195 -8.84 -7.56 30.76
C ASN A 195 -9.93 -8.43 30.10
N GLY A 196 -11.17 -7.95 30.05
CA GLY A 196 -12.32 -8.66 29.48
C GLY A 196 -12.94 -7.84 28.37
N GLN A 197 -12.31 -7.79 27.19
CA GLN A 197 -12.98 -7.30 25.99
C GLN A 197 -13.78 -8.45 25.39
N ASP A 198 -15.11 -8.30 25.33
CA ASP A 198 -16.00 -9.32 24.77
C ASP A 198 -15.61 -9.61 23.31
N LYS A 199 -15.23 -10.86 23.06
CA LYS A 199 -14.99 -11.39 21.73
C LYS A 199 -16.33 -11.84 21.16
N LYS A 200 -16.59 -11.50 19.91
CA LYS A 200 -17.75 -11.98 19.17
C LYS A 200 -17.30 -12.91 18.06
N THR A 201 -17.81 -14.13 18.09
CA THR A 201 -17.57 -15.12 17.04
C THR A 201 -18.52 -14.91 15.87
N ILE A 202 -17.95 -14.80 14.67
CA ILE A 202 -18.67 -14.71 13.41
C ILE A 202 -18.63 -16.08 12.74
N SER A 203 -19.79 -16.56 12.32
CA SER A 203 -19.94 -17.86 11.66
C SER A 203 -20.06 -17.73 10.14
N LEU A 204 -19.38 -18.60 9.39
CA LEU A 204 -19.44 -18.66 7.94
C LEU A 204 -20.33 -19.83 7.51
N TYR A 205 -21.39 -19.57 6.76
CA TYR A 205 -22.32 -20.60 6.27
C TYR A 205 -22.33 -20.69 4.75
N LYS A 206 -22.66 -21.86 4.18
CA LYS A 206 -22.77 -22.05 2.71
C LYS A 206 -24.21 -22.05 2.19
N ASP A 207 -25.17 -22.62 2.93
CA ASP A 207 -26.52 -22.87 2.41
C ASP A 207 -27.51 -21.86 2.97
N SER A 208 -27.51 -21.68 4.29
CA SER A 208 -28.42 -20.76 4.98
C SER A 208 -27.86 -20.34 6.33
N ILE A 209 -28.28 -19.18 6.82
CA ILE A 209 -27.95 -18.73 8.17
C ILE A 209 -29.04 -19.25 9.13
N PRO A 210 -28.67 -19.91 10.24
CA PRO A 210 -29.63 -20.34 11.26
C PRO A 210 -30.47 -19.18 11.82
N LYS A 211 -31.70 -19.45 12.29
CA LYS A 211 -32.66 -18.41 12.70
C LYS A 211 -32.19 -17.58 13.89
N GLU A 212 -31.34 -18.15 14.73
CA GLU A 212 -30.73 -17.50 15.90
C GLU A 212 -29.53 -16.62 15.55
N LYS A 213 -29.08 -16.64 14.28
CA LYS A 213 -27.97 -15.85 13.76
C LYS A 213 -28.48 -14.77 12.79
N THR A 214 -27.76 -13.66 12.71
CA THR A 214 -28.09 -12.51 11.86
C THR A 214 -26.94 -12.19 10.92
N GLU A 215 -27.24 -12.16 9.61
CA GLU A 215 -26.26 -11.82 8.59
C GLU A 215 -25.67 -10.42 8.80
N GLY A 216 -24.35 -10.30 8.66
CA GLY A 216 -23.62 -9.04 8.86
C GLY A 216 -23.44 -8.67 10.34
N THR A 217 -23.98 -9.43 11.28
CA THR A 217 -23.83 -9.18 12.73
C THR A 217 -23.00 -10.26 13.40
N ASP A 218 -23.39 -11.52 13.27
CA ASP A 218 -22.69 -12.69 13.84
C ASP A 218 -22.61 -13.88 12.87
N ALA A 219 -23.04 -13.68 11.63
CA ALA A 219 -22.90 -14.65 10.55
C ALA A 219 -22.66 -13.97 9.19
N ILE A 220 -22.02 -14.70 8.29
CA ILE A 220 -21.86 -14.35 6.87
C ILE A 220 -22.26 -15.57 6.04
N LEU A 221 -23.15 -15.37 5.05
CA LEU A 221 -23.45 -16.38 4.05
C LEU A 221 -22.44 -16.28 2.90
N ILE A 222 -21.79 -17.39 2.60
CA ILE A 222 -20.84 -17.54 1.50
C ILE A 222 -21.58 -18.13 0.31
N SER A 223 -21.59 -17.42 -0.81
CA SER A 223 -22.25 -17.85 -2.06
C SER A 223 -21.28 -18.32 -3.14
N ASP A 224 -19.98 -18.06 -3.00
CA ASP A 224 -18.97 -18.47 -3.96
C ASP A 224 -18.62 -19.96 -3.77
N ASN A 225 -19.03 -20.79 -4.74
CA ASN A 225 -18.83 -22.24 -4.70
C ASN A 225 -17.36 -22.65 -4.63
N GLN A 226 -16.45 -21.89 -5.25
CA GLN A 226 -15.04 -22.20 -5.22
C GLN A 226 -14.47 -21.96 -3.81
N LEU A 227 -14.85 -20.85 -3.18
CA LEU A 227 -14.49 -20.56 -1.79
C LEU A 227 -15.06 -21.61 -0.83
N ILE A 228 -16.33 -21.97 -0.97
CA ILE A 228 -16.98 -23.03 -0.17
C ILE A 228 -16.15 -24.32 -0.25
N ASN A 229 -15.85 -24.78 -1.46
CA ASN A 229 -15.09 -26.00 -1.68
C ASN A 229 -13.68 -25.94 -1.07
N GLN A 230 -13.00 -24.80 -1.16
CA GLN A 230 -11.67 -24.64 -0.58
C GLN A 230 -11.70 -24.68 0.96
N LEU A 231 -12.66 -23.99 1.59
CA LEU A 231 -12.83 -24.01 3.05
C LEU A 231 -13.16 -25.43 3.55
N GLN A 232 -14.08 -26.12 2.88
CA GLN A 232 -14.44 -27.50 3.23
C GLN A 232 -13.26 -28.47 3.04
N THR A 233 -12.49 -28.32 1.95
CA THR A 233 -11.31 -29.16 1.69
C THR A 233 -10.24 -28.92 2.75
N ALA A 234 -9.98 -27.67 3.13
CA ALA A 234 -9.04 -27.32 4.19
C ALA A 234 -9.46 -27.89 5.55
N ALA A 235 -10.76 -27.87 5.87
CA ALA A 235 -11.30 -28.49 7.09
C ALA A 235 -11.18 -30.04 7.08
N LYS A 236 -11.38 -30.68 5.92
CA LYS A 236 -11.32 -32.15 5.80
C LYS A 236 -9.90 -32.72 5.82
N THR A 237 -8.94 -32.04 5.19
CA THR A 237 -7.57 -32.55 4.98
C THR A 237 -6.88 -32.92 6.30
N SER A 238 -7.19 -32.23 7.39
CA SER A 238 -6.58 -32.51 8.69
C SER A 238 -7.31 -33.56 9.52
N SER A 239 -8.60 -33.81 9.25
CA SER A 239 -9.32 -34.92 9.92
C SER A 239 -8.65 -36.27 9.64
N SER A 240 -7.99 -36.42 8.49
CA SER A 240 -7.23 -37.62 8.11
C SER A 240 -5.84 -37.68 8.77
N GLN A 241 -5.16 -36.55 8.98
CA GLN A 241 -3.88 -36.53 9.71
C GLN A 241 -4.08 -36.75 11.22
N ASN A 242 -5.16 -36.23 11.82
CA ASN A 242 -5.45 -36.49 13.22
C ASN A 242 -5.76 -37.97 13.47
N LYS A 243 -6.46 -38.68 12.57
CA LYS A 243 -6.67 -40.14 12.73
C LYS A 243 -5.37 -40.95 12.71
N ALA A 244 -4.38 -40.55 11.91
CA ALA A 244 -3.08 -41.24 11.88
C ALA A 244 -2.22 -40.94 13.13
N ASN A 245 -2.28 -39.71 13.66
CA ASN A 245 -1.52 -39.34 14.84
C ASN A 245 -2.12 -39.84 16.16
N THR A 246 -3.45 -40.00 16.27
CA THR A 246 -4.03 -40.59 17.50
C THR A 246 -3.63 -42.06 17.67
N ALA A 247 -3.45 -42.80 16.57
CA ALA A 247 -2.91 -44.16 16.60
C ALA A 247 -1.43 -44.18 17.06
N ALA A 248 -0.65 -43.12 16.78
CA ALA A 248 0.75 -43.04 17.19
C ALA A 248 0.94 -42.50 18.63
N ILE A 249 0.05 -41.62 19.11
CA ILE A 249 0.15 -41.01 20.44
C ILE A 249 -0.37 -41.94 21.54
N THR A 250 -1.24 -42.90 21.22
CA THR A 250 -1.69 -43.90 22.21
C THR A 250 -0.54 -44.78 22.73
N PHE A 251 0.63 -44.76 22.08
CA PHE A 251 1.79 -45.52 22.55
C PHE A 251 2.83 -44.73 23.35
N LYS A 252 2.68 -43.42 23.57
CA LYS A 252 3.66 -42.65 24.34
C LYS A 252 3.01 -41.64 25.29
N GLN A 253 3.25 -41.89 26.57
CA GLN A 253 3.04 -41.03 27.75
C GLN A 253 1.77 -41.28 28.56
N SER A 254 1.85 -42.36 29.35
CA SER A 254 1.59 -42.25 30.79
C SER A 254 2.48 -41.16 31.40
N ASN A 255 1.93 -40.38 32.34
CA ASN A 255 2.58 -39.40 33.20
C ASN A 255 2.91 -38.01 32.60
N LYS A 256 1.92 -37.10 32.58
CA LYS A 256 1.98 -35.81 33.30
C LYS A 256 0.68 -35.01 33.14
N SER A 257 0.38 -34.28 34.22
CA SER A 257 -0.89 -33.67 34.60
C SER A 257 -1.59 -32.79 33.57
N GLU A 258 -2.92 -32.83 33.68
CA GLU A 258 -3.94 -31.96 33.12
C GLU A 258 -3.56 -30.47 33.18
N THR A 259 -3.20 -29.91 32.04
CA THR A 259 -3.29 -28.48 31.77
C THR A 259 -3.85 -28.32 30.38
N ASP A 260 -5.10 -27.88 30.31
CA ASP A 260 -5.81 -27.32 29.16
C ASP A 260 -5.27 -27.75 27.80
N GLN A 261 -5.72 -28.92 27.33
CA GLN A 261 -5.82 -29.17 25.89
C GLN A 261 -6.88 -28.21 25.33
N SER A 262 -6.53 -26.93 25.22
CA SER A 262 -7.17 -26.02 24.26
C SER A 262 -6.93 -26.67 22.91
N THR A 263 -7.93 -27.40 22.43
CA THR A 263 -8.00 -27.93 21.09
C THR A 263 -7.91 -26.72 20.17
N THR A 264 -6.69 -26.36 19.77
CA THR A 264 -6.49 -25.22 18.88
C THR A 264 -7.15 -25.58 17.57
N SER A 265 -8.37 -25.06 17.36
CA SER A 265 -9.13 -25.30 16.15
C SER A 265 -8.25 -24.93 14.96
N GLN A 266 -8.16 -25.86 14.01
CA GLN A 266 -7.30 -25.72 12.85
C GLN A 266 -7.65 -24.45 12.06
N VAL A 267 -6.63 -23.72 11.61
CA VAL A 267 -6.82 -22.59 10.68
C VAL A 267 -7.09 -23.13 9.27
N ILE A 268 -8.18 -22.70 8.66
CA ILE A 268 -8.59 -23.09 7.30
C ILE A 268 -8.53 -21.95 6.29
N GLY A 269 -8.25 -20.74 6.77
CA GLY A 269 -8.13 -19.54 5.97
C GLY A 269 -7.95 -18.31 6.84
N TYR A 270 -7.99 -17.15 6.19
CA TYR A 270 -7.87 -15.86 6.84
C TYR A 270 -8.95 -14.93 6.32
N THR A 271 -9.29 -13.90 7.10
CA THR A 271 -10.18 -12.84 6.64
C THR A 271 -9.62 -11.48 7.02
N THR A 272 -9.79 -10.48 6.15
CA THR A 272 -9.25 -9.14 6.35
C THR A 272 -10.17 -8.08 5.73
N THR A 273 -10.07 -6.85 6.23
CA THR A 273 -10.67 -5.65 5.65
C THR A 273 -9.65 -4.77 4.92
N ALA A 274 -8.41 -5.22 4.79
CA ALA A 274 -7.37 -4.54 4.04
C ALA A 274 -7.71 -4.45 2.55
N SER A 275 -7.19 -3.40 1.89
CA SER A 275 -7.36 -3.19 0.45
C SER A 275 -6.50 -4.19 -0.32
N LEU A 276 -7.06 -5.37 -0.60
CA LEU A 276 -6.48 -6.39 -1.48
C LEU A 276 -7.31 -6.52 -2.74
N LYS A 277 -6.69 -6.88 -3.86
CA LYS A 277 -7.44 -7.23 -5.07
C LYS A 277 -7.91 -8.68 -4.96
N ALA A 278 -9.22 -8.91 -5.08
CA ALA A 278 -9.76 -10.25 -5.22
C ALA A 278 -9.29 -10.87 -6.56
N ASP A 279 -8.86 -12.13 -6.50
CA ASP A 279 -8.38 -12.88 -7.67
C ASP A 279 -9.33 -14.04 -8.04
N LYS A 280 -10.39 -14.26 -7.24
CA LYS A 280 -11.33 -15.39 -7.35
C LYS A 280 -10.64 -16.75 -7.35
N LYS A 281 -9.42 -16.83 -6.85
CA LYS A 281 -8.61 -18.05 -6.75
C LYS A 281 -8.25 -18.32 -5.29
N ASN A 282 -7.59 -17.36 -4.66
CA ASN A 282 -7.15 -17.42 -3.28
C ASN A 282 -7.76 -16.30 -2.43
N ILE A 283 -8.15 -15.19 -3.05
CA ILE A 283 -8.69 -13.99 -2.40
C ILE A 283 -10.08 -13.72 -2.98
N PHE A 284 -11.08 -13.72 -2.10
CA PHE A 284 -12.50 -13.61 -2.46
C PHE A 284 -13.14 -12.47 -1.70
N ASP A 285 -13.93 -11.65 -2.39
CA ASP A 285 -14.81 -10.69 -1.75
C ASP A 285 -15.96 -11.42 -1.06
N VAL A 286 -16.29 -11.00 0.16
CA VAL A 286 -17.43 -11.50 0.93
C VAL A 286 -18.22 -10.34 1.51
N LYS A 287 -19.45 -10.64 1.96
CA LYS A 287 -20.28 -9.62 2.61
C LYS A 287 -19.57 -9.10 3.87
N LYS A 288 -19.53 -7.78 4.00
CA LYS A 288 -18.98 -7.11 5.18
C LYS A 288 -19.92 -7.22 6.37
N LEU A 289 -19.38 -7.06 7.56
CA LEU A 289 -20.17 -6.86 8.76
C LEU A 289 -20.77 -5.44 8.78
N ASN A 290 -21.89 -5.28 9.48
CA ASN A 290 -22.69 -4.05 9.47
C ASN A 290 -21.93 -2.82 9.97
N ASN A 291 -20.92 -3.02 10.82
CA ASN A 291 -20.07 -1.96 11.39
C ASN A 291 -18.77 -1.71 10.60
N GLU A 292 -18.54 -2.43 9.51
CA GLU A 292 -17.32 -2.29 8.70
C GLU A 292 -17.47 -1.19 7.66
N LYS A 293 -16.45 -0.33 7.58
CA LYS A 293 -16.36 0.71 6.54
C LYS A 293 -15.88 0.12 5.21
N SER A 294 -14.91 -0.78 5.28
CA SER A 294 -14.29 -1.44 4.13
C SER A 294 -14.97 -2.78 3.82
N GLU A 295 -14.84 -3.24 2.59
CA GLU A 295 -15.23 -4.59 2.21
C GLU A 295 -14.36 -5.63 2.92
N ARG A 296 -14.95 -6.80 3.18
CA ARG A 296 -14.25 -7.94 3.77
C ARG A 296 -13.85 -8.93 2.69
N LYS A 297 -12.67 -9.52 2.85
CA LYS A 297 -12.13 -10.56 1.97
C LYS A 297 -11.81 -11.81 2.78
N ILE A 298 -11.93 -12.96 2.13
CA ILE A 298 -11.45 -14.24 2.64
C ILE A 298 -10.28 -14.70 1.79
N ILE A 299 -9.23 -15.15 2.47
CA ILE A 299 -7.99 -15.66 1.90
C ILE A 299 -7.87 -17.14 2.24
N VAL A 300 -7.67 -17.97 1.22
CA VAL A 300 -7.60 -19.43 1.32
C VAL A 300 -6.42 -19.97 0.51
N GLY A 301 -6.01 -21.20 0.80
CA GLY A 301 -4.87 -21.84 0.12
C GLY A 301 -3.50 -21.22 0.44
N ALA A 302 -3.41 -20.42 1.51
CA ALA A 302 -2.18 -19.76 1.92
C ALA A 302 -1.45 -20.53 3.03
N THR A 303 -0.12 -20.49 3.01
CA THR A 303 0.72 -20.83 4.17
C THR A 303 1.31 -19.56 4.77
N VAL A 304 1.41 -19.50 6.10
CA VAL A 304 2.02 -18.36 6.79
C VAL A 304 3.52 -18.57 6.91
N GLU A 305 4.28 -17.59 6.45
CA GLU A 305 5.71 -17.46 6.70
C GLU A 305 5.92 -16.31 7.67
N THR A 306 6.66 -16.55 8.76
CA THR A 306 7.06 -15.52 9.73
C THR A 306 8.56 -15.31 9.60
N LEU A 307 8.96 -14.06 9.39
CA LEU A 307 10.35 -13.64 9.26
C LEU A 307 10.73 -12.78 10.47
N ASN A 308 11.93 -13.02 10.99
CA ASN A 308 12.52 -12.21 12.05
C ASN A 308 13.23 -10.97 11.47
N GLN A 309 13.66 -10.07 12.36
CA GLN A 309 14.36 -8.83 12.00
C GLN A 309 15.61 -9.03 11.15
N ALA A 310 16.30 -10.17 11.25
CA ALA A 310 17.51 -10.42 10.46
C ALA A 310 17.22 -10.68 8.97
N ASN A 311 15.96 -10.92 8.61
CA ASN A 311 15.52 -11.18 7.24
C ASN A 311 14.60 -10.07 6.71
N THR A 312 14.48 -8.95 7.42
CA THR A 312 13.57 -7.87 7.08
C THR A 312 14.17 -6.50 7.34
N LEU A 313 13.81 -5.52 6.50
CA LEU A 313 14.34 -4.17 6.59
C LEU A 313 13.86 -3.47 7.86
N GLN A 314 14.82 -3.10 8.71
CA GLN A 314 14.61 -2.30 9.91
C GLN A 314 14.93 -0.82 9.64
N ALA A 315 14.29 0.08 10.40
CA ALA A 315 14.46 1.52 10.21
C ALA A 315 15.90 2.01 10.48
N ASN A 316 16.64 1.34 11.38
CA ASN A 316 17.99 1.71 11.79
C ASN A 316 19.09 1.34 10.78
N GLU A 317 18.82 0.44 9.83
CA GLU A 317 19.76 0.07 8.76
C GLU A 317 19.49 0.81 7.43
N ALA A 318 18.35 1.49 7.32
CA ALA A 318 17.93 2.15 6.10
C ALA A 318 18.72 3.43 5.81
N ILE A 319 19.24 3.55 4.58
CA ILE A 319 19.86 4.78 4.08
C ILE A 319 18.84 5.54 3.24
N ILE A 320 18.34 6.64 3.79
CA ILE A 320 17.25 7.41 3.19
C ILE A 320 17.83 8.69 2.60
N LYS A 321 17.60 8.91 1.30
CA LYS A 321 18.08 10.09 0.57
C LYS A 321 16.98 10.65 -0.33
N PRO A 322 17.04 11.95 -0.68
CA PRO A 322 16.28 12.52 -1.77
C PRO A 322 16.44 11.69 -3.04
N ALA A 323 15.34 11.52 -3.77
CA ALA A 323 15.43 11.00 -5.14
C ALA A 323 16.37 11.89 -5.98
N PRO A 324 17.08 11.33 -6.98
CA PRO A 324 17.94 12.14 -7.84
C PRO A 324 17.15 13.27 -8.52
N GLY A 325 17.50 14.51 -8.20
CA GLY A 325 16.90 15.69 -8.84
C GLY A 325 17.62 16.13 -10.12
N LYS A 326 18.79 15.55 -10.42
CA LYS A 326 19.48 15.73 -11.71
C LYS A 326 19.45 14.41 -12.47
N TYR A 327 19.27 14.46 -13.79
CA TYR A 327 19.33 13.27 -14.62
C TYR A 327 20.79 12.85 -14.88
N GLN A 328 21.62 13.83 -15.22
CA GLN A 328 23.08 13.72 -15.29
C GLN A 328 23.71 14.66 -14.27
N SER A 329 24.89 14.30 -13.76
CA SER A 329 25.64 15.16 -12.84
C SER A 329 25.94 16.55 -13.41
N THR A 330 26.02 16.64 -14.74
CA THR A 330 26.26 17.86 -15.53
C THR A 330 25.01 18.70 -15.78
N ASP A 331 23.81 18.23 -15.45
CA ASP A 331 22.59 19.02 -15.66
C ASP A 331 22.65 20.30 -14.80
N SER A 332 22.22 21.42 -15.38
CA SER A 332 22.31 22.74 -14.74
C SER A 332 21.44 22.83 -13.48
N HIS A 333 20.25 22.24 -13.52
CA HIS A 333 19.26 22.36 -12.46
C HIS A 333 19.01 21.02 -11.77
N LYS A 334 18.90 21.07 -10.45
CA LYS A 334 18.27 20.02 -9.65
C LYS A 334 16.77 20.30 -9.60
N VAL A 335 15.95 19.29 -9.90
CA VAL A 335 14.49 19.38 -9.93
C VAL A 335 13.87 18.54 -8.82
N MET A 336 12.64 18.88 -8.42
CA MET A 336 11.84 18.13 -7.48
C MET A 336 10.37 18.19 -7.88
N ILE A 337 9.66 17.07 -7.75
CA ILE A 337 8.21 17.04 -7.89
C ILE A 337 7.58 17.64 -6.63
N THR A 338 6.77 18.69 -6.80
CA THR A 338 6.01 19.34 -5.73
C THR A 338 4.52 19.04 -5.90
N GLN A 339 4.16 17.76 -5.77
CA GLN A 339 2.79 17.27 -5.93
C GLN A 339 2.08 17.12 -4.59
N GLY A 340 0.79 17.43 -4.60
CA GLY A 340 -0.07 17.37 -3.43
C GLY A 340 -1.47 17.89 -3.76
N PRO A 341 -2.35 17.94 -2.77
CA PRO A 341 -3.68 18.50 -2.92
C PRO A 341 -3.55 20.01 -3.23
N ASN A 342 -4.17 20.42 -4.33
CA ASN A 342 -4.26 21.84 -4.72
C ASN A 342 -5.62 22.40 -4.32
N ILE A 343 -5.65 23.63 -3.83
CA ILE A 343 -6.89 24.40 -3.70
C ILE A 343 -7.06 25.19 -4.99
N VAL A 344 -8.13 24.90 -5.73
CA VAL A 344 -8.48 25.60 -6.97
C VAL A 344 -9.68 26.49 -6.70
N GLY A 345 -9.48 27.80 -6.79
CA GLY A 345 -10.57 28.78 -6.75
C GLY A 345 -11.25 28.89 -8.11
N ILE A 346 -12.57 28.82 -8.14
CA ILE A 346 -13.38 29.07 -9.34
C ILE A 346 -14.13 30.37 -9.08
N HIS A 347 -13.84 31.39 -9.88
CA HIS A 347 -14.61 32.62 -9.84
C HIS A 347 -16.02 32.37 -10.39
N ALA A 348 -17.03 32.68 -9.58
CA ALA A 348 -18.42 32.62 -9.98
C ALA A 348 -19.08 34.01 -9.95
N ASN A 349 -18.92 34.71 -8.82
CA ASN A 349 -19.38 36.08 -8.60
C ASN A 349 -18.69 36.66 -7.37
N GLU A 350 -18.77 37.98 -7.19
CA GLU A 350 -18.09 38.70 -6.11
C GLU A 350 -18.48 38.21 -4.70
N LYS A 351 -19.74 37.79 -4.51
CA LYS A 351 -20.21 37.27 -3.23
C LYS A 351 -19.53 35.93 -2.91
N GLU A 352 -19.50 35.01 -3.85
CA GLU A 352 -18.82 33.71 -3.69
C GLU A 352 -17.31 33.86 -3.53
N ASP A 353 -16.69 34.85 -4.19
CA ASP A 353 -15.27 35.15 -3.98
C ASP A 353 -15.00 35.58 -2.53
N LYS A 354 -15.84 36.46 -1.96
CA LYS A 354 -15.73 36.91 -0.57
C LYS A 354 -15.92 35.75 0.42
N GLU A 355 -16.89 34.88 0.19
CA GLU A 355 -17.07 33.69 1.05
C GLU A 355 -15.92 32.69 0.90
N THR A 356 -15.38 32.52 -0.31
CA THR A 356 -14.19 31.70 -0.55
C THR A 356 -12.98 32.25 0.20
N GLN A 357 -12.76 33.57 0.18
CA GLN A 357 -11.68 34.19 0.95
C GLN A 357 -11.81 33.95 2.46
N LYS A 358 -13.03 34.01 3.01
CA LYS A 358 -13.28 33.67 4.43
C LYS A 358 -12.93 32.21 4.71
N PHE A 359 -13.32 31.29 3.83
CA PHE A 359 -12.97 29.87 3.95
C PHE A 359 -11.45 29.67 3.92
N ILE A 360 -10.73 30.28 2.99
CA ILE A 360 -9.26 30.16 2.91
C ILE A 360 -8.60 30.73 4.16
N ASN A 361 -9.08 31.87 4.66
CA ASN A 361 -8.56 32.45 5.89
C ASN A 361 -8.79 31.53 7.10
N TRP A 362 -9.98 30.94 7.22
CA TRP A 362 -10.24 29.92 8.24
C TRP A 362 -9.31 28.71 8.09
N TYR A 363 -9.23 28.15 6.88
CA TYR A 363 -8.48 26.93 6.58
C TYR A 363 -7.00 27.05 6.93
N LEU A 364 -6.38 28.20 6.62
CA LEU A 364 -4.95 28.44 6.81
C LEU A 364 -4.58 29.05 8.16
N ASN A 365 -5.48 29.80 8.81
CA ASN A 365 -5.10 30.66 9.94
C ASN A 365 -5.91 30.40 11.23
N LYS A 366 -7.08 29.77 11.17
CA LYS A 366 -7.90 29.54 12.36
C LYS A 366 -7.58 28.18 12.98
N GLU A 367 -7.07 28.18 14.20
CA GLU A 367 -6.89 26.96 14.98
C GLU A 367 -8.21 26.50 15.61
N GLU A 368 -8.45 25.19 15.52
CA GLU A 368 -9.56 24.49 16.17
C GLU A 368 -9.05 23.24 16.88
N SER A 369 -9.88 22.68 17.76
CA SER A 369 -9.56 21.46 18.49
C SER A 369 -9.94 20.24 17.66
N TRP A 370 -8.92 19.49 17.21
CA TRP A 370 -9.10 18.29 16.40
C TRP A 370 -8.74 17.04 17.18
N SER A 371 -9.55 15.99 17.01
CA SER A 371 -9.27 14.66 17.56
C SER A 371 -8.36 13.89 16.62
N VAL A 372 -7.11 13.69 17.00
CA VAL A 372 -6.08 12.97 16.25
C VAL A 372 -5.88 11.58 16.86
N GLN A 373 -6.07 10.54 16.05
CA GLN A 373 -5.80 9.17 16.45
C GLN A 373 -4.33 8.81 16.17
N ASN A 374 -3.59 8.39 17.19
CA ASN A 374 -2.22 7.90 17.09
C ASN A 374 -2.14 6.53 17.79
N SER A 375 -1.81 5.48 17.02
CA SER A 375 -1.51 4.13 17.51
C SER A 375 -2.42 3.64 18.65
N GLY A 376 -3.74 3.73 18.45
CA GLY A 376 -4.75 3.25 19.40
C GLY A 376 -5.15 4.25 20.50
N SER A 377 -4.46 5.39 20.62
CA SER A 377 -4.84 6.50 21.49
C SER A 377 -5.47 7.64 20.68
N THR A 378 -6.40 8.37 21.27
CA THR A 378 -6.99 9.56 20.66
C THR A 378 -6.57 10.77 21.49
N THR A 379 -5.93 11.73 20.84
CA THR A 379 -5.44 12.96 21.47
C THR A 379 -6.12 14.16 20.83
N THR A 380 -6.42 15.19 21.61
CA THR A 380 -6.93 16.45 21.06
C THR A 380 -5.76 17.38 20.80
N LYS A 381 -5.60 17.85 19.56
CA LYS A 381 -4.59 18.84 19.18
C LYS A 381 -5.26 20.12 18.71
N LYS A 382 -4.72 21.28 19.10
CA LYS A 382 -5.09 22.56 18.50
C LYS A 382 -4.25 22.79 17.25
N GLN A 383 -4.90 22.94 16.11
CA GLN A 383 -4.23 23.19 14.84
C GLN A 383 -5.21 23.75 13.81
N THR A 384 -4.69 24.33 12.74
CA THR A 384 -5.51 24.77 11.59
C THR A 384 -6.08 23.58 10.83
N ALA A 385 -7.16 23.80 10.07
CA ALA A 385 -7.72 22.75 9.22
C ALA A 385 -6.71 22.25 8.17
N ALA A 386 -5.83 23.13 7.67
CA ALA A 386 -4.75 22.75 6.76
C ALA A 386 -3.72 21.80 7.40
N GLN A 387 -3.31 22.09 8.64
CA GLN A 387 -2.38 21.23 9.38
C GLN A 387 -3.02 19.88 9.73
N TYR A 388 -4.26 19.89 10.21
CA TYR A 388 -4.99 18.66 10.51
C TYR A 388 -5.15 17.79 9.26
N PHE A 389 -5.60 18.39 8.16
CA PHE A 389 -5.75 17.68 6.89
C PHE A 389 -4.42 17.06 6.44
N ALA A 390 -3.31 17.81 6.50
CA ALA A 390 -2.00 17.31 6.12
C ALA A 390 -1.50 16.18 7.03
N GLU A 391 -1.68 16.29 8.35
CA GLU A 391 -1.34 15.23 9.32
C GLU A 391 -2.13 13.95 9.03
N GLN A 392 -3.45 14.06 8.82
CA GLN A 392 -4.31 12.89 8.56
C GLN A 392 -4.08 12.25 7.19
N SER A 393 -3.59 13.02 6.22
CA SER A 393 -3.28 12.54 4.86
C SER A 393 -1.80 12.19 4.65
N SER A 394 -0.97 12.36 5.69
CA SER A 394 0.49 12.21 5.61
C SER A 394 1.16 13.13 4.56
N TYR A 395 0.54 14.27 4.26
CA TYR A 395 1.14 15.33 3.44
C TYR A 395 2.00 16.26 4.30
N ILE A 396 2.93 16.93 3.65
CA ILE A 396 3.77 17.96 4.27
C ILE A 396 3.25 19.31 3.78
N THR A 397 2.70 20.12 4.68
CA THR A 397 2.28 21.48 4.32
C THR A 397 3.48 22.41 4.39
N PRO A 398 3.85 23.10 3.30
CA PRO A 398 4.97 24.05 3.29
C PRO A 398 4.55 25.40 3.90
N LEU A 399 4.07 25.39 5.16
CA LEU A 399 3.74 26.61 5.89
C LEU A 399 4.98 27.16 6.58
N LYS A 400 5.11 28.49 6.69
CA LYS A 400 6.26 29.16 7.34
C LYS A 400 6.55 28.60 8.74
N ASN A 401 5.51 28.30 9.51
CA ASN A 401 5.66 27.76 10.86
C ASN A 401 6.28 26.36 10.85
N ASN A 402 5.99 25.56 9.82
CA ASN A 402 6.63 24.26 9.62
C ASN A 402 8.11 24.46 9.25
N PHE A 403 8.44 25.45 8.41
CA PHE A 403 9.83 25.78 8.01
C PHE A 403 10.72 26.34 9.12
N LYS A 404 10.12 27.02 10.11
CA LYS A 404 10.83 27.65 11.24
C LYS A 404 11.09 26.71 12.41
N ALA A 405 10.35 25.61 12.51
CA ALA A 405 10.65 24.58 13.48
C ALA A 405 12.02 24.00 13.12
N ASP A 406 13.05 24.47 13.82
CA ASP A 406 14.37 23.87 13.80
C ASP A 406 14.17 22.43 14.30
N GLN A 407 14.02 21.48 13.38
CA GLN A 407 13.72 20.08 13.70
C GLN A 407 14.86 19.41 14.49
N SER A 408 15.95 20.14 14.75
CA SER A 408 17.02 19.76 15.67
C SER A 408 16.66 19.94 17.16
N ALA A 409 15.64 20.75 17.50
CA ALA A 409 15.40 21.18 18.88
C ALA A 409 14.35 20.37 19.66
N THR A 410 13.57 19.50 19.02
CA THR A 410 12.62 18.65 19.76
C THR A 410 13.25 17.28 20.04
N LYS A 411 13.91 17.16 21.20
CA LYS A 411 14.02 15.88 21.94
C LYS A 411 12.63 15.35 22.37
N ASP A 412 11.58 16.11 22.11
CA ASP A 412 10.20 15.69 22.27
C ASP A 412 9.88 14.65 21.20
N SER A 413 9.86 13.39 21.62
CA SER A 413 9.51 12.20 20.83
C SER A 413 8.11 12.25 20.20
N THR A 414 7.38 13.35 20.39
CA THR A 414 6.05 13.61 19.83
C THR A 414 6.08 14.16 18.41
N VAL A 415 7.16 14.82 17.98
CA VAL A 415 7.36 15.12 16.56
C VAL A 415 8.11 13.95 15.96
N ASN A 416 7.36 12.90 15.63
CA ASN A 416 7.85 11.73 14.91
C ASN A 416 8.22 12.15 13.48
N THR A 417 9.25 12.99 13.32
CA THR A 417 9.79 13.37 12.00
C THR A 417 10.51 12.17 11.46
N ASN A 418 9.71 11.28 10.89
CA ASN A 418 10.23 10.17 10.16
C ASN A 418 11.24 10.67 9.11
N TYR A 419 12.29 9.89 8.87
CA TYR A 419 13.42 10.34 8.03
C TYR A 419 12.98 10.80 6.63
N PHE A 420 11.88 10.25 6.09
CA PHE A 420 11.35 10.63 4.79
C PHE A 420 10.84 12.08 4.80
N THR A 421 10.02 12.42 5.81
CA THR A 421 9.49 13.76 5.99
C THR A 421 10.60 14.79 6.17
N LYS A 422 11.66 14.43 6.91
CA LYS A 422 12.84 15.30 7.05
C LYS A 422 13.51 15.58 5.71
N GLN A 423 13.82 14.54 4.92
CA GLN A 423 14.44 14.72 3.61
C GLN A 423 13.56 15.56 2.65
N THR A 424 12.24 15.32 2.65
CA THR A 424 11.32 16.11 1.80
C THR A 424 11.25 17.56 2.26
N PHE A 425 11.28 17.81 3.56
CA PHE A 425 11.29 19.15 4.12
C PHE A 425 12.56 19.93 3.76
N ASP A 426 13.73 19.29 3.83
CA ASP A 426 15.00 19.89 3.40
C ASP A 426 14.95 20.26 1.91
N LEU A 427 14.37 19.41 1.06
CA LEU A 427 14.14 19.74 -0.35
C LEU A 427 13.17 20.90 -0.55
N PHE A 428 12.07 20.98 0.21
CA PHE A 428 11.17 22.12 0.11
C PHE A 428 11.84 23.43 0.51
N LYS A 429 12.76 23.40 1.48
CA LYS A 429 13.59 24.56 1.81
C LYS A 429 14.50 24.94 0.65
N GLU A 430 15.14 23.97 0.00
CA GLU A 430 15.95 24.22 -1.20
C GLU A 430 15.12 24.79 -2.37
N VAL A 431 13.85 24.37 -2.53
CA VAL A 431 12.92 24.94 -3.51
C VAL A 431 12.57 26.38 -3.15
N ASN A 432 12.24 26.66 -1.89
CA ASN A 432 11.94 28.01 -1.42
C ASN A 432 13.15 28.96 -1.58
N ASP A 433 14.36 28.45 -1.41
CA ASP A 433 15.62 29.19 -1.60
C ASP A 433 16.03 29.32 -3.09
N GLY A 434 15.26 28.75 -4.03
CA GLY A 434 15.57 28.77 -5.47
C GLY A 434 16.76 27.88 -5.89
N LYS A 435 17.24 26.99 -5.01
CA LYS A 435 18.35 26.05 -5.29
C LYS A 435 17.89 24.81 -6.04
N VAL A 436 16.61 24.46 -5.89
CA VAL A 436 15.95 23.34 -6.58
C VAL A 436 14.73 23.87 -7.30
N LEU A 437 14.53 23.44 -8.55
CA LEU A 437 13.33 23.75 -9.32
C LEU A 437 12.20 22.80 -8.93
N GLY A 438 11.21 23.32 -8.20
CA GLY A 438 9.94 22.63 -7.97
C GLY A 438 9.09 22.62 -9.23
N PHE A 439 8.50 21.47 -9.58
CA PHE A 439 7.55 21.36 -10.68
C PHE A 439 6.39 20.43 -10.33
N ASN A 440 5.23 20.64 -10.96
CA ASN A 440 4.03 19.86 -10.72
C ASN A 440 3.24 19.66 -12.02
N ASP A 441 2.24 18.78 -11.96
CA ASP A 441 1.32 18.62 -13.07
C ASP A 441 0.45 19.88 -13.19
N PRO A 442 0.18 20.39 -14.40
CA PRO A 442 -0.66 21.55 -14.58
C PRO A 442 -2.08 21.24 -14.11
N SER A 443 -2.78 22.24 -13.58
CA SER A 443 -4.17 22.16 -13.14
C SER A 443 -5.14 22.08 -14.33
N ASP A 444 -5.07 20.98 -15.07
CA ASP A 444 -5.84 20.69 -16.28
C ASP A 444 -6.54 19.33 -16.14
N PHE A 445 -7.80 19.24 -16.55
CA PHE A 445 -8.58 17.99 -16.46
C PHE A 445 -7.96 16.84 -17.26
N ARG A 446 -7.10 17.16 -18.24
CA ARG A 446 -6.36 16.20 -19.07
C ARG A 446 -5.12 15.65 -18.38
N SER A 447 -4.56 16.34 -17.37
CA SER A 447 -3.32 15.95 -16.68
C SER A 447 -3.40 14.56 -16.08
N GLY A 448 -4.53 14.22 -15.44
CA GLY A 448 -4.73 12.89 -14.85
C GLY A 448 -4.70 11.78 -15.91
N LYS A 449 -5.41 11.96 -17.04
CA LYS A 449 -5.39 11.01 -18.15
C LYS A 449 -3.99 10.89 -18.75
N PHE A 450 -3.30 12.00 -18.97
CA PHE A 450 -1.95 12.03 -19.53
C PHE A 450 -0.97 11.21 -18.68
N ARG A 451 -0.92 11.51 -17.37
CA ARG A 451 -0.08 10.85 -16.37
C ARG A 451 -0.36 9.35 -16.26
N ASN A 452 -1.63 8.98 -16.18
CA ASN A 452 -2.01 7.56 -16.08
C ASN A 452 -1.62 6.80 -17.35
N THR A 453 -1.76 7.42 -18.52
CA THR A 453 -1.47 6.80 -19.81
C THR A 453 0.03 6.56 -20.01
N ILE A 454 0.88 7.55 -19.70
CA ILE A 454 2.33 7.35 -19.82
C ILE A 454 2.84 6.31 -18.82
N GLY A 455 2.32 6.31 -17.58
CA GLY A 455 2.64 5.32 -16.56
C GLY A 455 2.26 3.91 -16.97
N SER A 456 1.02 3.69 -17.41
CA SER A 456 0.55 2.37 -17.82
C SER A 456 1.29 1.86 -19.05
N THR A 457 1.57 2.73 -20.03
CA THR A 457 2.34 2.36 -21.23
C THR A 457 3.78 1.98 -20.89
N PHE A 458 4.41 2.73 -19.98
CA PHE A 458 5.76 2.40 -19.50
C PHE A 458 5.77 1.10 -18.70
N ASN A 459 4.79 0.89 -17.80
CA ASN A 459 4.65 -0.35 -17.05
C ASN A 459 4.45 -1.56 -17.96
N ALA A 460 3.72 -1.41 -19.08
CA ALA A 460 3.57 -2.45 -20.09
C ALA A 460 4.90 -2.77 -20.82
N THR A 461 5.81 -1.79 -20.94
CA THR A 461 7.16 -2.01 -21.51
C THR A 461 7.99 -2.95 -20.64
N ILE A 462 7.80 -2.94 -19.31
CA ILE A 462 8.58 -3.80 -18.41
C ILE A 462 8.38 -5.28 -18.75
N SER A 463 7.15 -5.66 -19.07
CA SER A 463 6.83 -7.04 -19.48
C SER A 463 7.11 -7.30 -20.96
N SER A 464 6.80 -6.35 -21.85
CA SER A 464 6.91 -6.56 -23.30
C SER A 464 8.29 -6.30 -23.89
N LYS A 465 9.17 -5.59 -23.17
CA LYS A 465 10.54 -5.23 -23.57
C LYS A 465 10.62 -4.55 -24.95
N VAL A 466 9.58 -3.81 -25.34
CA VAL A 466 9.51 -3.10 -26.63
C VAL A 466 10.59 -2.01 -26.74
N ASP A 467 10.79 -1.49 -27.96
CA ASP A 467 11.64 -0.33 -28.17
C ASP A 467 10.88 1.00 -27.97
N PHE A 468 11.65 2.09 -28.07
CA PHE A 468 11.12 3.43 -27.85
C PHE A 468 10.03 3.82 -28.85
N ASN A 469 10.21 3.48 -30.14
CA ASN A 469 9.24 3.78 -31.17
C ASN A 469 7.91 3.10 -30.86
N LYS A 470 7.93 1.81 -30.54
CA LYS A 470 6.72 1.07 -30.20
C LYS A 470 6.08 1.54 -28.89
N PHE A 471 6.89 1.88 -27.88
CA PHE A 471 6.40 2.52 -26.66
C PHE A 471 5.67 3.84 -26.97
N PHE A 472 6.28 4.70 -27.78
CA PHE A 472 5.72 6.00 -28.12
C PHE A 472 4.44 5.89 -28.95
N GLU A 473 4.39 4.97 -29.92
CA GLU A 473 3.16 4.68 -30.68
C GLU A 473 2.03 4.20 -29.76
N ASN A 474 2.31 3.27 -28.85
CA ASN A 474 1.32 2.77 -27.90
C ASN A 474 0.83 3.88 -26.95
N PHE A 475 1.74 4.76 -26.54
CA PHE A 475 1.43 5.90 -25.68
C PHE A 475 0.49 6.88 -26.40
N LYS A 476 0.83 7.28 -27.63
CA LYS A 476 -0.02 8.14 -28.48
C LYS A 476 -1.40 7.54 -28.70
N ALA A 477 -1.46 6.26 -29.07
CA ALA A 477 -2.73 5.58 -29.31
C ALA A 477 -3.62 5.57 -28.04
N SER A 478 -3.02 5.35 -26.87
CA SER A 478 -3.75 5.29 -25.60
C SER A 478 -4.23 6.66 -25.10
N LEU A 479 -3.53 7.75 -25.44
CA LEU A 479 -4.00 9.10 -25.15
C LEU A 479 -5.28 9.44 -25.94
N GLY A 480 -5.33 9.00 -27.21
CA GLY A 480 -6.41 9.28 -28.15
C GLY A 480 -6.38 10.70 -28.73
N SER A 481 -7.27 10.97 -29.68
CA SER A 481 -7.29 12.20 -30.50
C SER A 481 -7.52 13.49 -29.72
N GLY A 482 -8.03 13.42 -28.48
CA GLY A 482 -8.23 14.59 -27.61
C GLY A 482 -6.93 15.29 -27.19
N PHE A 483 -5.76 14.67 -27.41
CA PHE A 483 -4.45 15.25 -27.13
C PHE A 483 -3.72 15.73 -28.39
N GLU A 484 -4.31 15.54 -29.58
CA GLU A 484 -3.75 16.01 -30.86
C GLU A 484 -4.32 17.36 -31.31
N ARG A 485 -5.39 17.83 -30.64
CA ARG A 485 -5.98 19.17 -30.82
C ARG A 485 -5.33 20.16 -29.88
#